data_AF-A0A061D423-F1
#
_entry.id   AF-A0A061D423-F1
#
_cell.length_a   1.000
_cell.length_b   1.000
_cell.length_c   1.000
_cell.angle_alpha   90.00
_cell.angle_beta   90.00
_cell.angle_gamma   90.00
#
_symmetry.space_group_name_H-M   'P 1'
#
loop_
_entity.id
_entity.type
_entity.pdbx_description
1 polymer ?
#
loop_
_entity_poly.entity_id
_entity_poly.type
_entity_poly.pdbx_seq_one_letter_code
_entity_poly.pdbx_strand_id
1 'polypeptide(L)'
;MWRQLTPRIVWAARATCLDASSSLSLPQCTPLTNQQRRTRTAVANLYLERVQEYDVASFLRLVRTGVFDCGDDLRRVFSGFQRYLAHLKAEEFVEMLELFRSRDLRENEEGVDLPLLLICEMNRRMRGGQHRLFSLRQCRRICAALRHMKFNRPSHVTPSSDHPGPASYGAARIHQGTDEMGSAPSEHKDGHPHRIPISRRNGSESANSMHTTRDSHYTHTRAWNDGPPMFAEDTREVAVPVCECNVGQAALPRACAACCAKYGPLLHLPGYDQLSLLIVLLGRSIVLQLSGVRRLHENAVTGYLMLSSHINCTLNAHILRSIVAQHQAALLRSKSLRNIAIALHVAKKCKVRCGGFERRMRSRLADIGEFEALCAGERHPVALLVALSQLVGSLVTANALPTSREVRQIGINIITYLLDHYDKFFGADAELDADVVSSMRGNARLLVDYLASKGVNFERIFLNGDLERLEALTVCGAVDYSKDFRTSDFHRQVGSTLSLLGHAVEEEVRIGSHVCDIVLRKAGTVVEIDGPYHFNTALNERTNELLNRNGCDYRLTYTHNSNVKQFMLGLAGYRVVHVPFFRWPSGREEQLEYLRRALS
;
A
#
# COMPACT_ATOMS: atom_id res chain seq x y z
N MET A 1 -32.52 40.84 -4.23
CA MET A 1 -32.58 39.97 -3.02
C MET A 1 -31.22 39.40 -2.58
N TRP A 2 -30.35 38.90 -3.47
CA TRP A 2 -29.08 38.26 -3.10
C TRP A 2 -27.95 39.14 -2.54
N ARG A 3 -28.14 40.46 -2.43
CA ARG A 3 -27.15 41.38 -1.80
C ARG A 3 -27.39 41.64 -0.31
N GLN A 4 -28.50 41.17 0.26
CA GLN A 4 -28.87 41.47 1.66
C GLN A 4 -28.66 40.30 2.64
N LEU A 5 -28.46 39.06 2.17
CA LEU A 5 -28.29 37.88 3.04
C LEU A 5 -26.82 37.49 3.30
N THR A 6 -25.89 37.93 2.44
CA THR A 6 -24.45 37.61 2.56
C THR A 6 -23.75 38.27 3.76
N PRO A 7 -24.04 39.53 4.15
CA PRO A 7 -23.35 40.16 5.28
C PRO A 7 -23.78 39.59 6.64
N ARG A 8 -25.04 39.16 6.79
CA ARG A 8 -25.59 38.70 8.09
C ARG A 8 -25.10 37.30 8.49
N ILE A 9 -24.90 36.41 7.52
CA ILE A 9 -24.34 35.07 7.77
C ILE A 9 -22.83 35.13 8.05
N VAL A 10 -22.11 36.04 7.37
CA VAL A 10 -20.67 36.27 7.60
C VAL A 10 -20.39 36.97 8.93
N TRP A 11 -21.28 37.86 9.41
CA TRP A 11 -21.12 38.55 10.69
C TRP A 11 -21.37 37.61 11.89
N ALA A 12 -22.37 36.72 11.81
CA ALA A 12 -22.63 35.72 12.85
C ALA A 12 -21.48 34.69 12.99
N ALA A 13 -20.76 34.38 11.91
CA ALA A 13 -19.60 33.49 11.92
C ALA A 13 -18.29 34.18 12.37
N ARG A 14 -18.16 35.51 12.23
CA ARG A 14 -16.98 36.26 12.68
C ARG A 14 -17.00 36.60 14.17
N ALA A 15 -18.18 36.82 14.75
CA ALA A 15 -18.31 37.17 16.18
C ALA A 15 -17.88 36.04 17.14
N THR A 16 -17.80 34.80 16.67
CA THR A 16 -17.38 33.64 17.49
C THR A 16 -15.90 33.24 17.32
N CYS A 17 -15.13 33.94 16.48
CA CYS A 17 -13.74 33.59 16.15
C CYS A 17 -12.69 34.61 16.64
N LEU A 18 -13.08 35.65 17.37
CA LEU A 18 -12.16 36.61 17.99
C LEU A 18 -12.08 36.34 19.49
N ASP A 19 -11.40 35.27 19.86
CA ASP A 19 -10.72 35.08 21.17
C ASP A 19 -10.07 33.68 21.20
N ALA A 20 -8.88 33.55 20.60
CA ALA A 20 -7.95 32.45 20.88
C ALA A 20 -6.60 32.69 20.18
N SER A 21 -5.75 33.51 20.80
CA SER A 21 -4.35 33.63 20.43
C SER A 21 -3.46 33.37 21.65
N SER A 22 -3.25 32.08 21.99
CA SER A 22 -2.06 31.56 22.69
C SER A 22 -2.28 30.11 23.13
N SER A 23 -1.27 29.26 22.89
CA SER A 23 -1.12 27.84 23.26
C SER A 23 -1.84 26.79 22.38
N LEU A 24 -1.05 25.89 21.81
CA LEU A 24 -1.48 24.76 20.99
C LEU A 24 -1.85 23.58 21.91
N SER A 25 -3.09 23.56 22.36
CA SER A 25 -3.83 22.34 22.68
C SER A 25 -5.06 22.31 21.77
N LEU A 26 -5.39 21.14 21.20
CA LEU A 26 -6.62 20.96 20.42
C LEU A 26 -7.81 21.37 21.30
N PRO A 27 -8.72 22.27 20.86
CA PRO A 27 -9.89 22.60 21.65
C PRO A 27 -10.73 21.33 21.79
N GLN A 28 -11.08 20.98 23.02
CA GLN A 28 -12.16 20.02 23.25
C GLN A 28 -13.41 20.57 22.56
N CYS A 29 -13.99 19.79 21.64
CA CYS A 29 -15.25 20.12 20.99
C CYS A 29 -16.33 20.39 22.05
N THR A 30 -16.71 21.66 22.22
CA THR A 30 -17.93 22.00 22.94
C THR A 30 -19.12 21.41 22.18
N PRO A 31 -20.04 20.70 22.86
CA PRO A 31 -21.21 20.15 22.20
C PRO A 31 -22.06 21.30 21.62
N LEU A 32 -22.18 21.32 20.30
CA LEU A 32 -22.99 22.30 19.57
C LEU A 32 -24.44 22.28 20.05
N THR A 33 -25.04 23.45 20.21
CA THR A 33 -26.47 23.59 20.51
C THR A 33 -27.32 22.98 19.38
N ASN A 34 -28.49 22.43 19.71
CA ASN A 34 -29.42 21.84 18.74
C ASN A 34 -29.81 22.80 17.60
N GLN A 35 -29.80 24.11 17.87
CA GLN A 35 -30.09 25.15 16.88
C GLN A 35 -28.95 25.31 15.85
N GLN A 36 -27.69 25.24 16.27
CA GLN A 36 -26.53 25.27 15.36
C GLN A 36 -26.44 24.02 14.49
N ARG A 37 -26.81 22.85 15.02
CA ARG A 37 -26.93 21.61 14.21
C ARG A 37 -28.02 21.73 13.13
N ARG A 38 -29.20 22.27 13.47
CA ARG A 38 -30.31 22.47 12.51
C ARG A 38 -29.96 23.44 11.37
N THR A 39 -29.26 24.53 11.64
CA THR A 39 -28.86 25.51 10.61
C THR A 39 -27.83 24.94 9.63
N ARG A 40 -26.95 24.02 10.06
CA ARG A 40 -25.88 23.45 9.23
C ARG A 40 -26.38 22.39 8.25
N THR A 41 -27.24 21.50 8.73
CA THR A 41 -27.97 20.55 7.85
C THR A 41 -28.81 21.29 6.81
N ALA A 42 -29.36 22.46 7.16
CA ALA A 42 -30.07 23.31 6.19
C ALA A 42 -29.17 23.88 5.08
N VAL A 43 -27.89 24.19 5.34
CA VAL A 43 -26.95 24.67 4.31
C VAL A 43 -26.53 23.55 3.36
N ALA A 44 -26.26 22.35 3.87
CA ALA A 44 -25.94 21.19 3.04
C ALA A 44 -27.15 20.80 2.15
N ASN A 45 -28.37 20.81 2.71
CA ASN A 45 -29.59 20.56 1.95
C ASN A 45 -29.85 21.65 0.91
N LEU A 46 -29.68 22.92 1.25
CA LEU A 46 -29.83 24.03 0.30
C LEU A 46 -28.81 23.96 -0.83
N TYR A 47 -27.57 23.53 -0.54
CA TYR A 47 -26.59 23.25 -1.58
C TYR A 47 -27.07 22.14 -2.51
N LEU A 48 -27.57 21.02 -1.98
CA LEU A 48 -28.07 19.90 -2.80
C LEU A 48 -29.26 20.31 -3.68
N GLU A 49 -30.22 21.04 -3.12
CA GLU A 49 -31.38 21.58 -3.85
C GLU A 49 -30.97 22.47 -5.02
N ARG A 50 -29.82 23.15 -4.91
CA ARG A 50 -29.36 24.16 -5.86
C ARG A 50 -28.01 23.81 -6.47
N VAL A 51 -27.62 22.54 -6.46
CA VAL A 51 -26.27 22.09 -6.84
C VAL A 51 -25.90 22.58 -8.24
N GLN A 52 -26.88 22.63 -9.15
CA GLN A 52 -26.73 23.08 -10.53
C GLN A 52 -26.33 24.55 -10.66
N GLU A 53 -26.65 25.37 -9.66
CA GLU A 53 -26.36 26.81 -9.63
C GLU A 53 -24.96 27.15 -9.11
N TYR A 54 -24.27 26.18 -8.50
CA TYR A 54 -22.90 26.38 -8.01
C TYR A 54 -21.88 26.11 -9.12
N ASP A 55 -20.95 27.04 -9.30
CA ASP A 55 -19.71 26.81 -10.05
C ASP A 55 -18.61 26.27 -9.13
N VAL A 56 -17.48 25.85 -9.72
CA VAL A 56 -16.34 25.30 -8.96
C VAL A 56 -15.82 26.28 -7.91
N ALA A 57 -15.82 27.59 -8.21
CA ALA A 57 -15.31 28.61 -7.29
C ALA A 57 -16.24 28.81 -6.09
N SER A 58 -17.55 28.80 -6.31
CA SER A 58 -18.57 28.90 -5.27
C SER A 58 -18.59 27.65 -4.40
N PHE A 59 -18.46 26.47 -5.01
CA PHE A 59 -18.32 25.21 -4.31
C PHE A 59 -17.08 25.17 -3.41
N LEU A 60 -15.90 25.50 -3.94
CA LEU A 60 -14.68 25.53 -3.14
C LEU A 60 -14.72 26.57 -2.03
N ARG A 61 -15.37 27.72 -2.28
CA ARG A 61 -15.60 28.72 -1.22
C ARG A 61 -16.47 28.13 -0.11
N LEU A 62 -17.55 27.44 -0.47
CA LEU A 62 -18.45 26.79 0.48
C LEU A 62 -17.68 25.78 1.36
N VAL A 63 -16.87 24.91 0.73
CA VAL A 63 -16.01 23.95 1.45
C VAL A 63 -14.97 24.64 2.35
N ARG A 64 -14.29 25.70 1.86
CA ARG A 64 -13.25 26.43 2.60
C ARG A 64 -13.78 27.29 3.74
N THR A 65 -15.03 27.78 3.64
CA THR A 65 -15.62 28.64 4.68
C THR A 65 -15.86 27.90 6.00
N GLY A 66 -15.69 26.57 6.04
CA GLY A 66 -15.73 25.80 7.28
C GLY A 66 -17.12 25.75 7.93
N VAL A 67 -18.18 25.97 7.15
CA VAL A 67 -19.56 25.90 7.65
C VAL A 67 -19.90 24.45 8.10
N PHE A 68 -19.17 23.47 7.57
CA PHE A 68 -19.34 22.05 7.87
C PHE A 68 -18.25 21.55 8.81
N ASP A 69 -18.59 21.37 10.08
CA ASP A 69 -17.69 20.79 11.09
C ASP A 69 -17.88 19.28 11.26
N CYS A 70 -18.98 18.70 10.77
CA CYS A 70 -19.25 17.26 10.85
C CYS A 70 -19.01 16.57 9.51
N GLY A 71 -18.57 15.31 9.59
CA GLY A 71 -18.31 14.48 8.40
C GLY A 71 -19.54 14.26 7.53
N ASP A 72 -20.72 14.12 8.14
CA ASP A 72 -21.98 13.85 7.41
C ASP A 72 -22.41 15.00 6.50
N ASP A 73 -22.27 16.25 6.96
CA ASP A 73 -22.58 17.42 6.11
C ASP A 73 -21.58 17.51 4.95
N LEU A 74 -20.30 17.16 5.16
CA LEU A 74 -19.34 17.08 4.07
C LEU A 74 -19.71 15.96 3.09
N ARG A 75 -20.10 14.77 3.57
CA ARG A 75 -20.56 13.68 2.70
C ARG A 75 -21.71 14.11 1.79
N ARG A 76 -22.65 14.90 2.31
CA ARG A 76 -23.74 15.51 1.55
C ARG A 76 -23.24 16.49 0.51
N VAL A 77 -22.39 17.44 0.91
CA VAL A 77 -21.88 18.49 0.01
C VAL A 77 -21.05 17.89 -1.13
N PHE A 78 -20.40 16.74 -0.91
CA PHE A 78 -19.68 16.03 -1.95
C PHE A 78 -20.56 15.11 -2.83
N SER A 79 -21.86 15.05 -2.62
CA SER A 79 -22.79 14.46 -3.61
C SER A 79 -22.82 15.33 -4.86
N GLY A 80 -22.73 14.70 -6.05
CA GLY A 80 -22.58 15.40 -7.32
C GLY A 80 -21.22 16.10 -7.56
N PHE A 81 -20.22 15.89 -6.70
CA PHE A 81 -18.88 16.50 -6.82
C PHE A 81 -18.18 16.23 -8.16
N GLN A 82 -18.52 15.13 -8.84
CA GLN A 82 -17.95 14.73 -10.13
C GLN A 82 -17.97 15.86 -11.17
N ARG A 83 -18.97 16.75 -11.11
CA ARG A 83 -19.14 17.85 -12.05
C ARG A 83 -18.00 18.88 -12.04
N TYR A 84 -17.38 19.07 -10.89
CA TYR A 84 -16.33 20.07 -10.73
C TYR A 84 -14.95 19.54 -11.14
N LEU A 85 -14.78 18.23 -11.25
CA LEU A 85 -13.48 17.57 -11.45
C LEU A 85 -12.70 18.11 -12.64
N ALA A 86 -13.36 18.36 -13.78
CA ALA A 86 -12.71 18.85 -14.99
C ALA A 86 -12.19 20.30 -14.86
N HIS A 87 -12.72 21.05 -13.89
CA HIS A 87 -12.42 22.47 -13.70
C HIS A 87 -11.46 22.73 -12.53
N LEU A 88 -11.19 21.70 -11.71
CA LEU A 88 -10.23 21.82 -10.61
C LEU A 88 -8.83 22.18 -11.12
N LYS A 89 -8.20 23.15 -10.46
CA LYS A 89 -6.79 23.51 -10.60
C LYS A 89 -5.92 22.58 -9.78
N ALA A 90 -4.63 22.55 -10.08
CA ALA A 90 -3.64 21.74 -9.38
C ALA A 90 -3.70 21.91 -7.85
N GLU A 91 -3.79 23.15 -7.37
CA GLU A 91 -3.87 23.46 -5.94
C GLU A 91 -5.15 22.91 -5.31
N GLU A 92 -6.26 22.97 -6.03
CA GLU A 92 -7.58 22.54 -5.56
C GLU A 92 -7.63 21.02 -5.43
N PHE A 93 -6.96 20.26 -6.32
CA PHE A 93 -6.77 18.81 -6.11
C PHE A 93 -6.03 18.51 -4.80
N VAL A 94 -4.98 19.27 -4.48
CA VAL A 94 -4.18 19.05 -3.27
C VAL A 94 -4.99 19.37 -2.02
N GLU A 95 -5.65 20.53 -1.99
CA GLU A 95 -6.51 20.94 -0.86
C GLU A 95 -7.61 19.91 -0.60
N MET A 96 -8.24 19.40 -1.65
CA MET A 96 -9.29 18.39 -1.54
C MET A 96 -8.78 17.06 -0.98
N LEU A 97 -7.63 16.56 -1.44
CA LEU A 97 -7.02 15.35 -0.87
C LEU A 97 -6.63 15.54 0.60
N GLU A 98 -6.13 16.72 0.98
CA GLU A 98 -5.80 17.05 2.37
C GLU A 98 -7.06 17.16 3.24
N LEU A 99 -8.15 17.72 2.72
CA LEU A 99 -9.45 17.77 3.38
C LEU A 99 -9.98 16.35 3.60
N PHE A 100 -10.01 15.52 2.56
CA PHE A 100 -10.49 14.14 2.65
C PHE A 100 -9.73 13.34 3.70
N ARG A 101 -8.41 13.49 3.74
CA ARG A 101 -7.59 12.85 4.77
C ARG A 101 -7.87 13.40 6.16
N SER A 102 -7.92 14.72 6.33
CA SER A 102 -8.04 15.34 7.65
C SER A 102 -9.42 15.13 8.29
N ARG A 103 -10.44 14.85 7.49
CA ARG A 103 -11.82 14.59 7.93
C ARG A 103 -12.25 13.13 7.81
N ASP A 104 -11.32 12.23 7.51
CA ASP A 104 -11.58 10.80 7.24
C ASP A 104 -12.75 10.58 6.26
N LEU A 105 -12.80 11.42 5.23
CA LEU A 105 -13.87 11.42 4.25
C LEU A 105 -13.52 10.49 3.10
N ARG A 106 -14.04 9.26 3.16
CA ARG A 106 -13.82 8.25 2.13
C ARG A 106 -14.87 8.27 1.03
N GLU A 107 -16.14 8.27 1.43
CA GLU A 107 -17.29 8.17 0.54
C GLU A 107 -18.24 9.34 0.77
N ASN A 108 -18.98 9.76 -0.26
CA ASN A 108 -20.13 10.65 -0.13
C ASN A 108 -21.41 9.86 0.22
N GLU A 109 -22.56 10.53 0.31
CA GLU A 109 -23.85 9.85 0.58
C GLU A 109 -24.29 8.89 -0.54
N GLU A 110 -23.75 9.06 -1.75
CA GLU A 110 -24.02 8.21 -2.91
C GLU A 110 -23.13 6.95 -2.93
N GLY A 111 -22.27 6.77 -1.92
CA GLY A 111 -21.32 5.65 -1.86
C GLY A 111 -20.12 5.78 -2.81
N VAL A 112 -19.84 7.01 -3.30
CA VAL A 112 -18.74 7.28 -4.25
C VAL A 112 -17.45 7.54 -3.50
N ASP A 113 -16.40 6.82 -3.88
CA ASP A 113 -15.05 6.99 -3.32
C ASP A 113 -14.38 8.27 -3.84
N LEU A 114 -14.40 9.29 -2.99
CA LEU A 114 -13.95 10.64 -3.36
C LEU A 114 -12.44 10.71 -3.63
N PRO A 115 -11.55 10.11 -2.81
CA PRO A 115 -10.12 10.03 -3.14
C PRO A 115 -9.85 9.30 -4.46
N LEU A 116 -10.52 8.17 -4.70
CA LEU A 116 -10.32 7.38 -5.92
C LEU A 116 -10.74 8.16 -7.17
N LEU A 117 -11.85 8.88 -7.09
CA LEU A 117 -12.35 9.75 -8.14
C LEU A 117 -11.35 10.86 -8.49
N LEU A 118 -10.75 11.52 -7.48
CA LEU A 118 -9.69 12.51 -7.70
C LEU A 118 -8.47 11.89 -8.37
N ILE A 119 -8.01 10.73 -7.90
CA ILE A 119 -6.86 10.02 -8.47
C ILE A 119 -7.11 9.66 -9.94
N CYS A 120 -8.32 9.19 -10.27
CA CYS A 120 -8.72 8.86 -11.63
C CYS A 120 -8.62 10.09 -12.56
N GLU A 121 -9.14 11.25 -12.13
CA GLU A 121 -9.04 12.50 -12.90
C GLU A 121 -7.59 13.00 -13.02
N MET A 122 -6.77 12.89 -11.96
CA MET A 122 -5.35 13.22 -12.00
C MET A 122 -4.61 12.33 -13.01
N ASN A 123 -4.84 11.02 -12.98
CA ASN A 123 -4.28 10.07 -13.94
C ASN A 123 -4.68 10.41 -15.38
N ARG A 124 -5.96 10.71 -15.62
CA ARG A 124 -6.46 11.12 -16.95
C ARG A 124 -5.69 12.33 -17.48
N ARG A 125 -5.59 13.40 -16.70
CA ARG A 125 -4.92 14.64 -17.13
C ARG A 125 -3.42 14.44 -17.38
N MET A 126 -2.73 13.72 -16.49
CA MET A 126 -1.30 13.46 -16.63
C MET A 126 -0.97 12.53 -17.81
N ARG A 127 -1.86 11.58 -18.14
CA ARG A 127 -1.76 10.75 -19.35
C ARG A 127 -2.06 11.55 -20.62
N GLY A 128 -2.99 12.51 -20.56
CA GLY A 128 -3.32 13.43 -21.65
C GLY A 128 -2.27 14.51 -21.92
N GLY A 129 -0.99 14.29 -21.56
CA GLY A 129 0.12 15.19 -21.86
C GLY A 129 0.43 16.28 -20.81
N GLN A 130 -0.37 16.42 -19.74
CA GLN A 130 -0.10 17.38 -18.67
C GLN A 130 0.95 16.85 -17.68
N HIS A 131 2.15 16.54 -18.17
CA HIS A 131 3.23 15.94 -17.36
C HIS A 131 3.76 16.84 -16.24
N ARG A 132 3.44 18.13 -16.24
CA ARG A 132 3.79 19.09 -15.18
C ARG A 132 2.54 19.68 -14.50
N LEU A 133 1.46 18.89 -14.40
CA LEU A 133 0.22 19.31 -13.75
C LEU A 133 0.45 19.82 -12.32
N PHE A 134 1.35 19.20 -11.55
CA PHE A 134 1.66 19.56 -10.18
C PHE A 134 3.10 20.06 -10.05
N SER A 135 3.30 21.16 -9.35
CA SER A 135 4.64 21.62 -8.93
C SER A 135 5.29 20.63 -7.95
N LEU A 136 6.61 20.66 -7.79
CA LEU A 136 7.31 19.85 -6.77
C LEU A 136 6.73 20.03 -5.35
N ARG A 137 6.32 21.25 -4.99
CA ARG A 137 5.66 21.53 -3.70
C ARG A 137 4.31 20.81 -3.58
N GLN A 138 3.51 20.83 -4.63
CA GLN A 138 2.22 20.13 -4.68
C GLN A 138 2.41 18.61 -4.69
N CYS A 139 3.37 18.08 -5.46
CA CYS A 139 3.74 16.66 -5.45
C CYS A 139 4.09 16.18 -4.03
N ARG A 140 4.86 16.97 -3.26
CA ARG A 140 5.19 16.65 -1.86
C ARG A 140 3.94 16.55 -0.98
N ARG A 141 2.99 17.49 -1.13
CA ARG A 141 1.73 17.50 -0.37
C ARG A 141 0.82 16.34 -0.75
N ILE A 142 0.66 16.07 -2.04
CA ILE A 142 -0.06 14.88 -2.55
C ILE A 142 0.55 13.60 -1.96
N CYS A 143 1.88 13.47 -1.96
CA CYS A 143 2.53 12.29 -1.39
C CYS A 143 2.29 12.13 0.12
N ALA A 144 2.21 13.24 0.86
CA ALA A 144 1.87 13.21 2.28
C ALA A 144 0.40 12.84 2.52
N ALA A 145 -0.51 13.32 1.67
CA ALA A 145 -1.93 13.00 1.75
C ALA A 145 -2.19 11.52 1.44
N LEU A 146 -1.64 11.01 0.34
CA LEU A 146 -1.88 9.65 -0.15
C LEU A 146 -1.21 8.56 0.69
N ARG A 147 -0.15 8.88 1.45
CA ARG A 147 0.59 7.87 2.24
C ARG A 147 -0.31 7.06 3.17
N HIS A 148 -1.34 7.67 3.74
CA HIS A 148 -2.21 7.01 4.72
C HIS A 148 -3.52 6.49 4.11
N MET A 149 -3.73 6.68 2.81
CA MET A 149 -4.95 6.25 2.13
C MET A 149 -4.80 4.78 1.70
N LYS A 150 -5.63 3.90 2.27
CA LYS A 150 -5.74 2.50 1.87
C LYS A 150 -6.87 2.31 0.84
N PHE A 151 -6.64 1.48 -0.17
CA PHE A 151 -7.61 1.13 -1.21
C PHE A 151 -7.82 -0.39 -1.17
N ASN A 152 -8.57 -0.84 -0.15
CA ASN A 152 -8.80 -2.27 0.15
C ASN A 152 -10.08 -2.84 -0.48
N ARG A 153 -10.97 -1.99 -0.99
CA ARG A 153 -12.26 -2.42 -1.53
C ARG A 153 -12.14 -2.68 -3.04
N PRO A 154 -12.70 -3.79 -3.57
CA PRO A 154 -12.82 -3.99 -5.01
C PRO A 154 -13.56 -2.80 -5.61
N SER A 155 -12.93 -2.12 -6.56
CA SER A 155 -13.53 -1.04 -7.32
C SER A 155 -14.02 -1.67 -8.62
N HIS A 156 -15.31 -2.00 -8.70
CA HIS A 156 -15.90 -2.51 -9.93
C HIS A 156 -16.89 -1.46 -10.46
N VAL A 157 -16.56 -0.88 -11.61
CA VAL A 157 -17.55 -0.20 -12.44
C VAL A 157 -17.90 -1.16 -13.57
N THR A 158 -19.11 -1.71 -13.54
CA THR A 158 -19.65 -2.48 -14.66
C THR A 158 -20.08 -1.51 -15.76
N PRO A 159 -19.54 -1.59 -16.99
CA PRO A 159 -20.03 -0.79 -18.10
C PRO A 159 -21.48 -1.18 -18.44
N SER A 160 -22.28 -0.21 -18.89
CA SER A 160 -23.63 -0.50 -19.43
C SER A 160 -23.51 -1.48 -20.59
N SER A 161 -24.29 -2.56 -20.52
CA SER A 161 -24.41 -3.59 -21.56
C SER A 161 -25.28 -3.17 -22.74
N ASP A 162 -25.68 -1.91 -22.86
CA ASP A 162 -26.73 -1.48 -23.79
C ASP A 162 -26.20 -1.05 -25.17
N HIS A 163 -25.06 -1.59 -25.59
CA HIS A 163 -24.63 -1.53 -26.99
C HIS A 163 -24.58 -2.94 -27.60
N PRO A 164 -25.09 -3.11 -28.84
CA PRO A 164 -24.94 -4.36 -29.57
C PRO A 164 -23.44 -4.61 -29.74
N GLY A 165 -22.98 -5.79 -29.35
CA GLY A 165 -21.57 -6.04 -29.06
C GLY A 165 -20.60 -5.61 -30.17
N PRO A 166 -19.37 -5.21 -29.83
CA PRO A 166 -18.29 -5.32 -30.80
C PRO A 166 -18.14 -6.81 -31.13
N ALA A 167 -18.00 -7.11 -32.43
CA ALA A 167 -17.82 -8.45 -32.94
C ALA A 167 -16.94 -9.32 -32.03
N SER A 168 -17.39 -10.55 -31.77
CA SER A 168 -16.72 -11.54 -30.95
C SER A 168 -15.22 -11.59 -31.24
N TYR A 169 -14.41 -11.00 -30.37
CA TYR A 169 -13.04 -11.47 -30.20
C TYR A 169 -13.16 -12.80 -29.46
N GLY A 170 -12.86 -13.86 -30.20
CA GLY A 170 -13.18 -15.23 -29.85
C GLY A 170 -12.77 -15.61 -28.44
N ALA A 171 -13.65 -16.37 -27.80
CA ALA A 171 -13.30 -17.18 -26.65
C ALA A 171 -11.99 -17.92 -26.97
N ALA A 172 -10.94 -17.62 -26.19
CA ALA A 172 -9.72 -18.40 -26.19
C ALA A 172 -10.08 -19.81 -25.67
N ARG A 173 -10.48 -20.69 -26.59
CA ARG A 173 -10.43 -22.13 -26.38
C ARG A 173 -8.97 -22.47 -26.13
N ILE A 174 -8.69 -22.92 -24.92
CA ILE A 174 -7.47 -23.64 -24.58
C ILE A 174 -7.51 -24.94 -25.41
N HIS A 175 -6.90 -24.91 -26.59
CA HIS A 175 -6.58 -26.12 -27.34
C HIS A 175 -5.17 -26.56 -26.92
N GLN A 176 -5.12 -27.73 -26.28
CA GLN A 176 -3.93 -28.57 -26.24
C GLN A 176 -3.61 -29.04 -27.67
N GLY A 177 -2.35 -28.93 -28.06
CA GLY A 177 -1.76 -29.53 -29.26
C GLY A 177 -0.31 -29.09 -29.35
N THR A 178 0.64 -29.87 -28.84
CA THR A 178 1.42 -30.90 -29.57
C THR A 178 2.21 -30.32 -30.75
N ASP A 179 3.53 -30.40 -30.59
CA ASP A 179 4.60 -30.06 -31.54
C ASP A 179 4.35 -30.61 -32.94
N GLU A 180 4.56 -29.78 -33.97
CA GLU A 180 5.18 -30.22 -35.22
C GLU A 180 6.11 -29.11 -35.75
N MET A 181 7.39 -29.48 -35.88
CA MET A 181 8.45 -28.70 -36.52
C MET A 181 8.22 -28.63 -38.04
N GLY A 182 8.26 -27.42 -38.60
CA GLY A 182 8.45 -27.16 -40.03
C GLY A 182 9.67 -26.28 -40.24
N SER A 183 10.67 -26.80 -40.95
CA SER A 183 11.99 -26.22 -41.16
C SER A 183 12.09 -25.35 -42.42
N ALA A 184 13.16 -24.53 -42.46
CA ALA A 184 13.97 -24.06 -43.59
C ALA A 184 13.93 -22.54 -43.91
N PRO A 185 14.97 -21.98 -44.56
CA PRO A 185 16.32 -21.77 -44.00
C PRO A 185 16.83 -20.32 -44.24
N SER A 186 17.85 -19.88 -43.49
CA SER A 186 18.77 -18.85 -44.00
C SER A 186 20.20 -19.04 -43.50
N GLU A 187 21.11 -18.84 -44.43
CA GLU A 187 22.53 -19.21 -44.43
C GLU A 187 23.42 -18.15 -43.77
N HIS A 188 24.53 -18.64 -43.19
CA HIS A 188 25.90 -18.07 -43.03
C HIS A 188 26.46 -18.40 -41.63
N LYS A 189 27.35 -19.40 -41.49
CA LYS A 189 28.84 -19.35 -41.61
C LYS A 189 29.45 -18.37 -40.59
N ASP A 190 30.38 -18.68 -39.68
CA ASP A 190 31.30 -19.81 -39.44
C ASP A 190 31.80 -19.73 -37.97
N GLY A 191 32.34 -20.82 -37.40
CA GLY A 191 33.34 -20.74 -36.31
C GLY A 191 33.13 -21.58 -35.04
N HIS A 192 33.32 -22.91 -35.14
CA HIS A 192 33.56 -23.91 -34.08
C HIS A 192 34.80 -23.60 -33.15
N PRO A 193 35.15 -24.38 -32.07
CA PRO A 193 34.70 -25.74 -31.71
C PRO A 193 34.44 -26.09 -30.22
N HIS A 194 33.58 -27.11 -30.07
CA HIS A 194 33.62 -28.31 -29.20
C HIS A 194 33.97 -28.27 -27.70
N ARG A 195 33.02 -28.79 -26.89
CA ARG A 195 33.23 -29.97 -26.02
C ARG A 195 31.88 -30.66 -25.66
N ILE A 196 31.77 -31.93 -26.07
CA ILE A 196 30.85 -33.00 -25.61
C ILE A 196 31.82 -34.12 -25.18
N PRO A 197 31.63 -34.93 -24.10
CA PRO A 197 30.58 -35.96 -24.03
C PRO A 197 30.06 -36.23 -22.58
N ILE A 198 29.12 -37.13 -22.22
CA ILE A 198 28.76 -38.49 -22.64
C ILE A 198 27.31 -38.83 -22.20
N SER A 199 26.70 -39.69 -23.02
CA SER A 199 25.50 -40.56 -22.96
C SER A 199 25.17 -41.39 -21.69
N ARG A 200 23.91 -41.93 -21.70
CA ARG A 200 23.35 -43.17 -21.12
C ARG A 200 22.34 -42.95 -19.97
N ARG A 201 21.22 -43.69 -19.81
CA ARG A 201 20.71 -44.94 -20.43
C ARG A 201 19.20 -45.12 -20.09
N ASN A 202 18.46 -45.67 -21.05
CA ASN A 202 17.41 -46.72 -21.04
C ASN A 202 16.41 -46.93 -19.88
N GLY A 203 15.17 -47.25 -20.32
CA GLY A 203 14.24 -48.23 -19.71
C GLY A 203 12.78 -47.75 -19.85
N SER A 204 11.98 -48.12 -20.88
CA SER A 204 11.21 -49.37 -21.04
C SER A 204 10.32 -49.65 -19.81
N GLU A 205 8.98 -49.69 -19.88
CA GLU A 205 8.15 -50.69 -20.58
C GLU A 205 6.65 -50.35 -20.51
N SER A 206 5.94 -50.81 -21.56
CA SER A 206 4.54 -51.26 -21.72
C SER A 206 3.52 -51.09 -20.56
N ALA A 207 2.32 -50.52 -20.76
CA ALA A 207 1.16 -50.92 -21.60
C ALA A 207 0.07 -51.71 -20.82
N ASN A 208 -1.18 -51.57 -21.30
CA ASN A 208 -2.48 -52.15 -20.89
C ASN A 208 -3.32 -51.22 -19.98
N SER A 209 -4.35 -50.51 -20.44
CA SER A 209 -5.61 -50.94 -21.12
C SER A 209 -6.46 -51.90 -20.30
N MET A 210 -7.59 -51.42 -19.77
CA MET A 210 -8.92 -51.99 -20.03
C MET A 210 -10.04 -51.11 -19.44
N HIS A 211 -11.10 -50.98 -20.23
CA HIS A 211 -12.41 -50.37 -19.94
C HIS A 211 -13.09 -50.94 -18.69
N THR A 212 -13.91 -50.13 -18.01
CA THR A 212 -15.33 -50.45 -17.79
C THR A 212 -16.15 -49.18 -17.56
N THR A 213 -17.20 -49.05 -18.36
CA THR A 213 -18.38 -48.21 -18.22
C THR A 213 -19.21 -48.61 -17.01
N ARG A 214 -19.74 -47.65 -16.24
CA ARG A 214 -21.08 -47.80 -15.67
C ARG A 214 -21.71 -46.46 -15.30
N ASP A 215 -22.75 -46.12 -16.03
CA ASP A 215 -23.78 -45.17 -15.66
C ASP A 215 -24.45 -45.57 -14.34
N SER A 216 -24.71 -44.58 -13.49
CA SER A 216 -25.88 -44.61 -12.63
C SER A 216 -26.37 -43.20 -12.35
N HIS A 217 -27.43 -42.85 -13.08
CA HIS A 217 -28.38 -41.81 -12.72
C HIS A 217 -28.86 -42.01 -11.28
N TYR A 218 -28.68 -40.99 -10.43
CA TYR A 218 -29.52 -40.79 -9.25
C TYR A 218 -30.02 -39.35 -9.23
N THR A 219 -31.25 -39.19 -9.70
CA THR A 219 -32.12 -38.06 -9.42
C THR A 219 -32.52 -38.10 -7.95
N HIS A 220 -32.06 -37.13 -7.15
CA HIS A 220 -32.73 -36.74 -5.92
C HIS A 220 -32.90 -35.22 -5.86
N THR A 221 -34.06 -34.79 -6.36
CA THR A 221 -34.74 -33.58 -5.94
C THR A 221 -35.00 -33.62 -4.44
N ARG A 222 -34.35 -32.74 -3.68
CA ARG A 222 -34.88 -32.24 -2.40
C ARG A 222 -34.70 -30.73 -2.35
N ALA A 223 -35.81 -30.04 -2.55
CA ALA A 223 -35.99 -28.66 -2.19
C ALA A 223 -35.75 -28.48 -0.69
N TRP A 224 -34.78 -27.65 -0.34
CA TRP A 224 -34.72 -26.97 0.95
C TRP A 224 -34.84 -25.49 0.64
N ASN A 225 -36.08 -25.01 0.61
CA ASN A 225 -36.39 -23.60 0.79
C ASN A 225 -36.40 -23.30 2.30
N ASP A 226 -36.07 -22.05 2.61
CA ASP A 226 -36.29 -21.33 3.86
C ASP A 226 -35.24 -21.48 4.97
N GLY A 227 -34.04 -20.96 4.66
CA GLY A 227 -33.22 -20.24 5.64
C GLY A 227 -32.84 -18.87 5.05
N PRO A 228 -32.96 -17.74 5.79
CA PRO A 228 -32.57 -16.45 5.25
C PRO A 228 -31.06 -16.48 4.92
N PRO A 229 -30.61 -15.94 3.78
CA PRO A 229 -29.19 -15.85 3.49
C PRO A 229 -28.56 -14.84 4.46
N MET A 230 -28.03 -15.35 5.57
CA MET A 230 -27.57 -14.54 6.69
C MET A 230 -26.20 -13.86 6.47
N PHE A 231 -25.72 -13.76 5.23
CA PHE A 231 -24.37 -13.25 4.93
C PHE A 231 -24.26 -12.42 3.64
N ALA A 232 -25.36 -11.83 3.15
CA ALA A 232 -25.35 -11.05 1.91
C ALA A 232 -24.97 -9.55 2.07
N GLU A 233 -24.89 -8.99 3.28
CA GLU A 233 -24.98 -7.52 3.42
C GLU A 233 -23.67 -6.71 3.43
N ASP A 234 -22.47 -7.28 3.58
CA ASP A 234 -21.29 -6.43 3.90
C ASP A 234 -20.13 -6.40 2.90
N THR A 235 -20.30 -6.93 1.68
CA THR A 235 -19.39 -6.60 0.55
C THR A 235 -19.99 -5.54 -0.34
N ARG A 236 -20.26 -4.34 0.20
CA ARG A 236 -20.63 -3.20 -0.64
C ARG A 236 -19.46 -2.87 -1.58
N GLU A 237 -19.62 -3.19 -2.85
CA GLU A 237 -18.73 -2.76 -3.92
C GLU A 237 -18.64 -1.23 -3.90
N VAL A 238 -17.41 -0.71 -3.98
CA VAL A 238 -17.21 0.74 -4.03
C VAL A 238 -17.31 1.20 -5.46
N ALA A 239 -18.29 2.06 -5.69
CA ALA A 239 -18.57 2.61 -6.98
C ALA A 239 -17.70 3.81 -7.30
N VAL A 240 -17.24 3.91 -8.55
CA VAL A 240 -16.59 5.10 -9.10
C VAL A 240 -17.42 5.66 -10.26
N PRO A 241 -18.64 6.19 -10.02
CA PRO A 241 -19.36 6.92 -11.05
C PRO A 241 -18.69 8.27 -11.27
N VAL A 242 -18.40 8.60 -12.52
CA VAL A 242 -17.66 9.81 -12.89
C VAL A 242 -18.53 10.88 -13.57
N CYS A 243 -19.85 10.69 -13.66
CA CYS A 243 -20.78 11.70 -14.20
C CYS A 243 -22.03 11.94 -13.35
N GLU A 244 -22.60 13.12 -13.57
CA GLU A 244 -23.91 13.60 -13.09
C GLU A 244 -25.09 12.72 -13.53
N CYS A 245 -24.99 11.95 -14.61
CA CYS A 245 -26.09 11.13 -15.15
C CYS A 245 -26.52 9.97 -14.22
N ASN A 246 -25.74 9.67 -13.18
CA ASN A 246 -26.01 8.59 -12.23
C ASN A 246 -26.61 9.07 -10.91
N VAL A 247 -26.77 10.39 -10.74
CA VAL A 247 -27.34 10.96 -9.52
C VAL A 247 -28.81 10.55 -9.45
N GLY A 248 -29.17 9.68 -8.50
CA GLY A 248 -30.55 9.27 -8.21
C GLY A 248 -30.99 7.89 -8.73
N GLN A 249 -30.13 7.07 -9.36
CA GLN A 249 -30.51 5.70 -9.76
C GLN A 249 -30.05 4.66 -8.72
N ALA A 250 -31.02 3.97 -8.11
CA ALA A 250 -30.83 3.15 -6.92
C ALA A 250 -30.26 1.72 -7.14
N ALA A 251 -30.07 1.26 -8.38
CA ALA A 251 -29.89 -0.19 -8.59
C ALA A 251 -28.46 -0.66 -8.81
N LEU A 252 -27.53 0.16 -9.35
CA LEU A 252 -26.08 -0.11 -9.48
C LEU A 252 -25.46 1.07 -10.26
N PRO A 253 -24.47 1.79 -9.72
CA PRO A 253 -23.85 2.93 -10.41
C PRO A 253 -23.04 2.48 -11.65
N ARG A 254 -23.50 2.88 -12.85
CA ARG A 254 -22.87 2.55 -14.15
C ARG A 254 -22.25 3.79 -14.79
N ALA A 255 -21.03 3.74 -15.33
CA ALA A 255 -20.50 4.88 -16.08
C ALA A 255 -21.32 5.14 -17.36
N CYS A 256 -21.73 6.39 -17.61
CA CYS A 256 -22.40 6.76 -18.85
C CYS A 256 -21.43 6.74 -20.05
N ALA A 257 -21.96 6.73 -21.28
CA ALA A 257 -21.16 6.71 -22.51
C ALA A 257 -20.10 7.82 -22.57
N ALA A 258 -20.43 9.03 -22.11
CA ALA A 258 -19.48 10.15 -22.05
C ALA A 258 -18.34 9.91 -21.05
N CYS A 259 -18.63 9.27 -19.90
CA CYS A 259 -17.59 8.87 -18.95
C CYS A 259 -16.71 7.75 -19.49
N CYS A 260 -17.31 6.75 -20.11
CA CYS A 260 -16.58 5.66 -20.77
C CYS A 260 -15.64 6.23 -21.83
N ALA A 261 -16.10 7.18 -22.66
CA ALA A 261 -15.26 7.86 -23.64
C ALA A 261 -14.15 8.71 -22.99
N LYS A 262 -14.46 9.43 -21.91
CA LYS A 262 -13.53 10.36 -21.26
C LYS A 262 -12.42 9.67 -20.46
N TYR A 263 -12.76 8.63 -19.69
CA TYR A 263 -11.84 7.96 -18.77
C TYR A 263 -11.33 6.63 -19.33
N GLY A 264 -12.09 6.01 -20.24
CA GLY A 264 -11.70 4.80 -20.94
C GLY A 264 -11.25 3.71 -19.96
N PRO A 265 -10.08 3.08 -20.19
CA PRO A 265 -9.62 1.97 -19.36
C PRO A 265 -9.33 2.34 -17.90
N LEU A 266 -9.22 3.62 -17.54
CA LEU A 266 -9.02 4.04 -16.15
C LEU A 266 -10.22 3.62 -15.27
N LEU A 267 -11.44 3.60 -15.80
CA LEU A 267 -12.63 3.19 -15.03
C LEU A 267 -12.58 1.73 -14.58
N HIS A 268 -11.76 0.92 -15.25
CA HIS A 268 -11.64 -0.51 -14.98
C HIS A 268 -10.45 -0.86 -14.07
N LEU A 269 -9.71 0.15 -13.60
CA LEU A 269 -8.61 -0.06 -12.67
C LEU A 269 -9.12 -0.07 -11.23
N PRO A 270 -8.79 -1.10 -10.44
CA PRO A 270 -8.97 -1.07 -8.99
C PRO A 270 -8.24 0.11 -8.33
N GLY A 271 -8.68 0.51 -7.14
CA GLY A 271 -8.09 1.66 -6.43
C GLY A 271 -6.58 1.56 -6.18
N TYR A 272 -6.07 0.36 -5.89
CA TYR A 272 -4.62 0.15 -5.74
C TYR A 272 -3.85 0.37 -7.05
N ASP A 273 -4.42 -0.05 -8.18
CA ASP A 273 -3.82 0.13 -9.51
C ASP A 273 -3.87 1.59 -9.94
N GLN A 274 -4.96 2.29 -9.63
CA GLN A 274 -5.09 3.74 -9.84
C GLN A 274 -4.02 4.53 -9.06
N LEU A 275 -3.81 4.19 -7.78
CA LEU A 275 -2.76 4.80 -6.97
C LEU A 275 -1.36 4.46 -7.51
N SER A 276 -1.12 3.22 -7.90
CA SER A 276 0.15 2.78 -8.47
C SER A 276 0.48 3.50 -9.79
N LEU A 277 -0.51 3.66 -10.66
CA LEU A 277 -0.41 4.46 -11.89
C LEU A 277 -0.07 5.91 -11.56
N LEU A 278 -0.76 6.53 -10.59
CA LEU A 278 -0.49 7.89 -10.17
C LEU A 278 0.93 8.06 -9.63
N ILE A 279 1.42 7.13 -8.82
CA ILE A 279 2.80 7.14 -8.30
C ILE A 279 3.81 7.13 -9.46
N VAL A 280 3.58 6.35 -10.51
CA VAL A 280 4.45 6.32 -11.70
C VAL A 280 4.39 7.66 -12.44
N LEU A 281 3.19 8.21 -12.69
CA LEU A 281 3.02 9.47 -13.41
C LEU A 281 3.60 10.67 -12.65
N LEU A 282 3.35 10.76 -11.33
CA LEU A 282 3.96 11.76 -10.45
C LEU A 282 5.48 11.65 -10.45
N GLY A 283 6.02 10.44 -10.42
CA GLY A 283 7.46 10.21 -10.49
C GLY A 283 8.08 10.74 -11.77
N ARG A 284 7.47 10.46 -12.93
CA ARG A 284 7.89 11.01 -14.22
C ARG A 284 7.84 12.54 -14.21
N SER A 285 6.77 13.11 -13.66
CA SER A 285 6.63 14.56 -13.50
C SER A 285 7.76 15.17 -12.67
N ILE A 286 8.08 14.55 -11.54
CA ILE A 286 9.16 14.99 -10.65
C ILE A 286 10.48 14.96 -11.41
N VAL A 287 10.83 13.85 -12.07
CA VAL A 287 12.08 13.73 -12.86
C VAL A 287 12.19 14.85 -13.91
N LEU A 288 11.11 15.15 -14.63
CA LEU A 288 11.07 16.22 -15.62
C LEU A 288 11.27 17.60 -15.00
N GLN A 289 10.74 17.86 -13.81
CA GLN A 289 10.89 19.14 -13.12
C GLN A 289 12.30 19.32 -12.54
N LEU A 290 12.89 18.25 -12.00
CA LEU A 290 14.22 18.27 -11.40
C LEU A 290 15.32 18.61 -12.40
N SER A 291 15.18 18.23 -13.67
CA SER A 291 16.13 18.55 -14.73
C SER A 291 16.42 20.05 -14.89
N GLY A 292 15.48 20.92 -14.50
CA GLY A 292 15.63 22.38 -14.56
C GLY A 292 16.13 23.03 -13.26
N VAL A 293 16.38 22.27 -12.20
CA VAL A 293 16.72 22.82 -10.88
C VAL A 293 18.23 22.85 -10.69
N ARG A 294 18.82 24.05 -10.57
CA ARG A 294 20.27 24.22 -10.40
C ARG A 294 20.83 23.66 -9.09
N ARG A 295 20.08 23.79 -7.98
CA ARG A 295 20.50 23.34 -6.65
C ARG A 295 19.46 22.37 -6.10
N LEU A 296 19.79 21.09 -6.18
CA LEU A 296 18.95 20.01 -5.68
C LEU A 296 19.11 19.86 -4.18
N HIS A 297 17.99 19.82 -3.47
CA HIS A 297 17.92 19.49 -2.04
C HIS A 297 17.13 18.20 -1.91
N GLU A 298 17.62 17.26 -1.09
CA GLU A 298 16.99 15.96 -0.83
C GLU A 298 15.51 16.07 -0.40
N ASN A 299 15.13 17.13 0.33
CA ASN A 299 13.75 17.36 0.78
C ASN A 299 12.74 17.56 -0.38
N ALA A 300 13.23 17.89 -1.58
CA ALA A 300 12.39 18.00 -2.78
C ALA A 300 11.80 16.64 -3.20
N VAL A 301 12.47 15.53 -2.87
CA VAL A 301 12.10 14.19 -3.32
C VAL A 301 11.74 13.23 -2.18
N THR A 302 12.15 13.52 -0.94
CA THR A 302 11.87 12.67 0.24
C THR A 302 10.39 12.28 0.36
N GLY A 303 9.46 13.20 0.10
CA GLY A 303 8.01 12.91 0.17
C GLY A 303 7.58 11.80 -0.79
N TYR A 304 8.09 11.84 -2.03
CA TYR A 304 7.82 10.84 -3.07
C TYR A 304 8.51 9.51 -2.79
N LEU A 305 9.76 9.56 -2.32
CA LEU A 305 10.51 8.38 -1.90
C LEU A 305 9.71 7.62 -0.81
N MET A 306 9.26 8.32 0.23
CA MET A 306 8.46 7.72 1.30
C MET A 306 7.11 7.15 0.84
N LEU A 307 6.39 7.81 -0.09
CA LEU A 307 5.15 7.26 -0.64
C LEU A 307 5.44 5.95 -1.38
N SER A 308 6.49 5.95 -2.21
CA SER A 308 6.86 4.79 -3.02
C SER A 308 7.21 3.57 -2.18
N SER A 309 7.99 3.75 -1.10
CA SER A 309 8.27 2.66 -0.16
C SER A 309 7.03 2.27 0.63
N HIS A 310 6.21 3.21 1.09
CA HIS A 310 5.01 2.86 1.86
C HIS A 310 4.09 1.91 1.08
N ILE A 311 3.89 2.17 -0.22
CA ILE A 311 3.02 1.39 -1.10
C ILE A 311 3.73 0.17 -1.72
N ASN A 312 5.04 -0.03 -1.46
CA ASN A 312 5.85 -1.10 -2.08
C ASN A 312 5.83 -1.04 -3.62
N CYS A 313 5.74 0.17 -4.19
CA CYS A 313 5.66 0.33 -5.64
C CYS A 313 7.03 -0.01 -6.25
N THR A 314 7.17 -1.19 -6.87
CA THR A 314 8.40 -1.56 -7.58
C THR A 314 8.37 -1.12 -9.05
N LEU A 315 7.20 -0.74 -9.58
CA LEU A 315 7.03 -0.28 -10.97
C LEU A 315 7.87 0.95 -11.29
N ASN A 316 7.94 1.85 -10.32
CA ASN A 316 8.68 3.10 -10.44
C ASN A 316 10.16 2.94 -10.09
N ALA A 317 10.70 1.72 -9.94
CA ALA A 317 12.11 1.50 -9.62
C ALA A 317 13.07 2.22 -10.58
N HIS A 318 12.76 2.25 -11.87
CA HIS A 318 13.53 3.00 -12.87
C HIS A 318 13.47 4.52 -12.65
N ILE A 319 12.31 5.04 -12.24
CA ILE A 319 12.10 6.46 -11.91
C ILE A 319 12.85 6.82 -10.62
N LEU A 320 12.72 5.99 -9.58
CA LEU A 320 13.43 6.16 -8.31
C LEU A 320 14.93 6.14 -8.55
N ARG A 321 15.43 5.26 -9.43
CA ARG A 321 16.84 5.25 -9.84
C ARG A 321 17.24 6.58 -10.47
N SER A 322 16.45 7.13 -11.40
CA SER A 322 16.71 8.44 -11.99
C SER A 322 16.71 9.57 -10.94
N ILE A 323 15.76 9.56 -10.01
CA ILE A 323 15.67 10.54 -8.92
C ILE A 323 16.92 10.47 -8.02
N VAL A 324 17.29 9.27 -7.57
CA VAL A 324 18.46 9.04 -6.72
C VAL A 324 19.75 9.43 -7.45
N ALA A 325 19.88 9.10 -8.74
CA ALA A 325 21.04 9.49 -9.54
C ALA A 325 21.19 11.01 -9.64
N GLN A 326 20.09 11.73 -9.91
CA GLN A 326 20.10 13.20 -9.97
C GLN A 326 20.40 13.82 -8.59
N HIS A 327 19.92 13.22 -7.50
CA HIS A 327 20.12 13.72 -6.14
C HIS A 327 21.35 13.16 -5.44
N GLN A 328 22.17 12.35 -6.12
CA GLN A 328 23.23 11.58 -5.49
C GLN A 328 24.18 12.49 -4.68
N ALA A 329 24.64 13.61 -5.26
CA ALA A 329 25.54 14.53 -4.58
C ALA A 329 24.92 15.19 -3.33
N ALA A 330 23.62 15.52 -3.38
CA ALA A 330 22.90 16.11 -2.24
C ALA A 330 22.70 15.06 -1.14
N LEU A 331 22.25 13.86 -1.50
CA LEU A 331 22.03 12.75 -0.56
C LEU A 331 23.35 12.31 0.10
N LEU A 332 24.44 12.19 -0.66
CA LEU A 332 25.75 11.80 -0.12
C LEU A 332 26.28 12.80 0.93
N ARG A 333 25.96 14.09 0.77
CA ARG A 333 26.36 15.16 1.71
C ARG A 333 25.31 15.44 2.78
N SER A 334 24.18 14.74 2.77
CA SER A 334 23.10 15.02 3.71
C SER A 334 23.58 14.78 5.14
N LYS A 335 23.19 15.68 6.03
CA LYS A 335 23.38 15.56 7.48
C LYS A 335 22.13 15.01 8.18
N SER A 336 21.08 14.71 7.43
CA SER A 336 19.87 14.11 7.96
C SER A 336 19.95 12.59 7.83
N LEU A 337 20.11 11.91 8.96
CA LEU A 337 20.01 10.44 9.03
C LEU A 337 18.67 9.97 8.47
N ARG A 338 17.59 10.71 8.73
CA ARG A 338 16.25 10.40 8.21
C ARG A 338 16.22 10.36 6.70
N ASN A 339 16.79 11.37 6.01
CA ASN A 339 16.79 11.38 4.55
C ASN A 339 17.67 10.27 3.95
N ILE A 340 18.80 9.96 4.58
CA ILE A 340 19.67 8.83 4.21
C ILE A 340 18.91 7.51 4.38
N ALA A 341 18.27 7.32 5.53
CA ALA A 341 17.49 6.13 5.86
C ALA A 341 16.34 5.91 4.87
N ILE A 342 15.59 6.96 4.53
CA ILE A 342 14.53 6.91 3.52
C ILE A 342 15.09 6.45 2.17
N ALA A 343 16.20 7.02 1.72
CA ALA A 343 16.80 6.68 0.43
C ALA A 343 17.25 5.22 0.36
N LEU A 344 17.92 4.72 1.40
CA LEU A 344 18.37 3.32 1.48
C LEU A 344 17.20 2.35 1.62
N HIS A 345 16.22 2.69 2.46
CA HIS A 345 15.01 1.88 2.65
C HIS A 345 14.21 1.76 1.35
N VAL A 346 14.02 2.87 0.62
CA VAL A 346 13.37 2.87 -0.69
C VAL A 346 14.17 2.08 -1.72
N ALA A 347 15.49 2.24 -1.72
CA ALA A 347 16.33 1.47 -2.63
C ALA A 347 16.14 -0.03 -2.45
N LYS A 348 16.09 -0.49 -1.19
CA LYS A 348 15.84 -1.88 -0.84
C LYS A 348 14.42 -2.32 -1.20
N LYS A 349 13.41 -1.64 -0.66
CA LYS A 349 12.00 -2.05 -0.72
C LYS A 349 11.42 -1.99 -2.12
N CYS A 350 11.81 -0.99 -2.90
CA CYS A 350 11.36 -0.81 -4.29
C CYS A 350 12.31 -1.45 -5.32
N LYS A 351 13.30 -2.26 -4.89
CA LYS A 351 14.29 -2.94 -5.75
C LYS A 351 15.04 -1.98 -6.69
N VAL A 352 15.39 -0.79 -6.20
CA VAL A 352 16.11 0.24 -6.97
C VAL A 352 17.59 -0.11 -7.02
N ARG A 353 18.16 -0.16 -8.22
CA ARG A 353 19.60 -0.32 -8.41
C ARG A 353 20.30 1.04 -8.25
N CYS A 354 20.88 1.28 -7.08
CA CYS A 354 21.52 2.55 -6.74
C CYS A 354 23.05 2.60 -7.00
N GLY A 355 23.65 1.56 -7.59
CA GLY A 355 25.06 1.55 -8.00
C GLY A 355 26.02 1.95 -6.86
N GLY A 356 26.95 2.87 -7.13
CA GLY A 356 27.93 3.35 -6.15
C GLY A 356 27.35 4.19 -4.99
N PHE A 357 26.13 4.72 -5.12
CA PHE A 357 25.50 5.52 -4.05
C PHE A 357 25.31 4.69 -2.78
N GLU A 358 24.69 3.52 -2.91
CA GLU A 358 24.39 2.65 -1.78
C GLU A 358 25.67 2.20 -1.06
N ARG A 359 26.70 1.82 -1.83
CA ARG A 359 28.00 1.43 -1.27
C ARG A 359 28.63 2.56 -0.44
N ARG A 360 28.66 3.78 -0.99
CA ARG A 360 29.23 4.95 -0.29
C ARG A 360 28.45 5.32 0.96
N MET A 361 27.11 5.25 0.92
CA MET A 361 26.29 5.52 2.10
C MET A 361 26.43 4.45 3.17
N ARG A 362 26.53 3.17 2.80
CA ARG A 362 26.80 2.10 3.76
C ARG A 362 28.18 2.24 4.40
N SER A 363 29.21 2.55 3.62
CA SER A 363 30.55 2.82 4.15
C SER A 363 30.53 3.95 5.19
N ARG A 364 29.78 5.03 4.90
CA ARG A 364 29.59 6.16 5.79
C ARG A 364 28.86 5.79 7.09
N LEU A 365 27.79 5.00 7.00
CA LEU A 365 27.02 4.57 8.18
C LEU A 365 27.74 3.49 9.00
N ALA A 366 28.70 2.78 8.40
CA ALA A 366 29.51 1.78 9.09
C ALA A 366 30.61 2.43 9.94
N ASP A 367 31.04 3.64 9.60
CA ASP A 367 31.92 4.45 10.45
C ASP A 367 31.14 4.96 11.66
N ILE A 368 31.59 4.61 12.87
CA ILE A 368 30.87 4.93 14.11
C ILE A 368 30.80 6.44 14.37
N GLY A 369 31.89 7.18 14.09
CA GLY A 369 31.93 8.63 14.30
C GLY A 369 31.00 9.38 13.35
N GLU A 370 30.96 8.99 12.08
CA GLU A 370 29.99 9.54 11.11
C GLU A 370 28.54 9.14 11.46
N PHE A 371 28.31 7.91 11.92
CA PHE A 371 27.00 7.44 12.34
C PHE A 371 26.47 8.24 13.55
N GLU A 372 27.28 8.39 14.60
CA GLU A 372 26.93 9.18 15.79
C GLU A 372 26.70 10.64 15.45
N ALA A 373 27.52 11.24 14.59
CA ALA A 373 27.34 12.61 14.13
C ALA A 373 26.00 12.79 13.37
N LEU A 374 25.58 11.80 12.59
CA LEU A 374 24.29 11.78 11.92
C LEU A 374 23.13 11.64 12.92
N CYS A 375 23.25 10.76 13.91
CA CYS A 375 22.27 10.61 14.98
C CYS A 375 22.11 11.91 15.79
N ALA A 376 23.22 12.53 16.20
CA ALA A 376 23.23 13.80 16.92
C ALA A 376 22.63 14.96 16.10
N GLY A 377 22.74 14.90 14.76
CA GLY A 377 22.11 15.85 13.85
C GLY A 377 20.58 15.78 13.82
N GLU A 378 19.98 14.64 14.16
CA GLU A 378 18.52 14.46 14.23
C GLU A 378 17.98 14.89 15.61
N ARG A 379 17.64 16.17 15.73
CA ARG A 379 17.21 16.78 17.02
C ARG A 379 15.94 16.19 17.61
N HIS A 380 15.05 15.63 16.78
CA HIS A 380 13.76 15.14 17.24
C HIS A 380 13.85 13.62 17.51
N PRO A 381 13.67 13.15 18.76
CA PRO A 381 13.81 11.73 19.12
C PRO A 381 12.95 10.79 18.27
N VAL A 382 11.67 11.11 18.09
CA VAL A 382 10.77 10.32 17.21
C VAL A 382 11.29 10.23 15.77
N ALA A 383 11.81 11.32 15.20
CA ALA A 383 12.35 11.30 13.84
C ALA A 383 13.60 10.43 13.73
N LEU A 384 14.44 10.44 14.77
CA LEU A 384 15.62 9.59 14.90
C LEU A 384 15.22 8.11 14.99
N LEU A 385 14.30 7.73 15.88
CA LEU A 385 13.83 6.35 16.00
C LEU A 385 13.18 5.82 14.70
N VAL A 386 12.42 6.68 14.00
CA VAL A 386 11.88 6.35 12.67
C VAL A 386 13.00 6.17 11.64
N ALA A 387 14.04 6.99 11.66
CA ALA A 387 15.20 6.85 10.78
C ALA A 387 15.95 5.54 11.04
N LEU A 388 16.20 5.20 12.31
CA LEU A 388 16.83 3.94 12.71
C LEU A 388 15.99 2.74 12.27
N SER A 389 14.67 2.78 12.46
CA SER A 389 13.75 1.74 11.99
C SER A 389 13.80 1.55 10.47
N GLN A 390 13.89 2.64 9.70
CA GLN A 390 14.04 2.56 8.24
C GLN A 390 15.39 1.99 7.83
N LEU A 391 16.47 2.31 8.55
CA LEU A 391 17.78 1.71 8.35
C LEU A 391 17.74 0.21 8.61
N VAL A 392 17.16 -0.26 9.72
CA VAL A 392 16.93 -1.69 9.98
C VAL A 392 16.26 -2.35 8.79
N GLY A 393 15.13 -1.80 8.31
CA GLY A 393 14.42 -2.31 7.15
C GLY A 393 15.21 -2.27 5.83
N SER A 394 16.30 -1.50 5.75
CA SER A 394 17.21 -1.49 4.60
C SER A 394 18.33 -2.55 4.70
N LEU A 395 18.70 -2.96 5.92
CA LEU A 395 19.77 -3.91 6.21
C LEU A 395 19.31 -5.37 6.15
N VAL A 396 18.09 -5.64 6.66
CA VAL A 396 17.55 -6.99 6.78
C VAL A 396 17.19 -7.55 5.41
N THR A 397 17.57 -8.81 5.16
CA THR A 397 17.33 -9.46 3.86
C THR A 397 16.83 -10.88 4.04
N ALA A 398 15.85 -11.29 3.22
CA ALA A 398 15.34 -12.65 3.16
C ALA A 398 16.31 -13.53 2.32
N ASN A 399 17.50 -13.75 2.85
CA ASN A 399 18.53 -14.53 2.18
C ASN A 399 19.38 -15.23 3.24
N ALA A 400 19.75 -16.48 3.01
CA ALA A 400 20.64 -17.24 3.89
C ALA A 400 22.12 -16.81 3.79
N LEU A 401 22.54 -16.17 2.68
CA LEU A 401 23.96 -15.80 2.48
C LEU A 401 24.53 -14.91 3.60
N PRO A 402 25.85 -14.97 3.85
CA PRO A 402 26.53 -14.06 4.76
C PRO A 402 26.27 -12.59 4.41
N THR A 403 26.13 -11.77 5.44
CA THR A 403 26.00 -10.31 5.26
C THR A 403 27.37 -9.66 5.07
N SER A 404 27.43 -8.50 4.40
CA SER A 404 28.69 -7.78 4.22
C SER A 404 29.18 -7.21 5.55
N ARG A 405 30.50 -6.95 5.65
CA ARG A 405 31.10 -6.35 6.85
C ARG A 405 30.46 -5.00 7.19
N GLU A 406 30.18 -4.18 6.19
CA GLU A 406 29.54 -2.87 6.38
C GLU A 406 28.12 -3.04 6.91
N VAL A 407 27.31 -3.94 6.35
CA VAL A 407 25.93 -4.17 6.84
C VAL A 407 25.93 -4.66 8.29
N ARG A 408 26.86 -5.56 8.63
CA ARG A 408 27.06 -6.01 10.01
C ARG A 408 27.42 -4.84 10.92
N GLN A 409 28.39 -4.02 10.52
CA GLN A 409 28.85 -2.89 11.32
C GLN A 409 27.76 -1.83 11.52
N ILE A 410 26.99 -1.48 10.48
CA ILE A 410 25.85 -0.55 10.61
C ILE A 410 24.85 -1.10 11.62
N GLY A 411 24.54 -2.40 11.55
CA GLY A 411 23.63 -3.04 12.49
C GLY A 411 24.15 -2.98 13.94
N ILE A 412 25.45 -3.24 14.14
CA ILE A 412 26.09 -3.09 15.45
C ILE A 412 26.02 -1.62 15.92
N ASN A 413 26.37 -0.65 15.08
CA ASN A 413 26.31 0.78 15.42
C ASN A 413 24.89 1.22 15.84
N ILE A 414 23.84 0.73 15.16
CA ILE A 414 22.44 0.99 15.55
C ILE A 414 22.16 0.42 16.95
N ILE A 415 22.55 -0.83 17.21
CA ILE A 415 22.31 -1.47 18.51
C ILE A 415 23.08 -0.72 19.61
N THR A 416 24.38 -0.48 19.43
CA THR A 416 25.22 0.28 20.37
C THR A 416 24.57 1.63 20.70
N TYR A 417 24.16 2.40 19.69
CA TYR A 417 23.52 3.69 19.92
C TYR A 417 22.21 3.60 20.72
N LEU A 418 21.39 2.58 20.46
CA LEU A 418 20.15 2.35 21.22
C LEU A 418 20.43 1.96 22.68
N LEU A 419 21.50 1.21 22.95
CA LEU A 419 21.90 0.80 24.29
C LEU A 419 22.51 1.98 25.08
N ASP A 420 23.37 2.78 24.44
CA ASP A 420 23.98 3.97 25.04
C ASP A 420 22.92 5.01 25.43
N HIS A 421 21.81 5.03 24.69
CA HIS A 421 20.71 5.98 24.87
C HIS A 421 19.44 5.28 25.38
N TYR A 422 19.59 4.12 26.03
CA TYR A 422 18.47 3.28 26.44
C TYR A 422 17.49 4.04 27.34
N ASP A 423 17.98 4.67 28.40
CA ASP A 423 17.13 5.37 29.37
C ASP A 423 16.37 6.55 28.74
N LYS A 424 17.01 7.23 27.78
CA LYS A 424 16.40 8.33 27.03
C LYS A 424 15.23 7.88 26.15
N PHE A 425 15.29 6.69 25.57
CA PHE A 425 14.29 6.22 24.60
C PHE A 425 13.29 5.22 25.18
N PHE A 426 13.72 4.44 26.17
CA PHE A 426 13.02 3.25 26.67
C PHE A 426 12.90 3.21 28.20
N GLY A 427 13.48 4.18 28.91
CA GLY A 427 13.34 4.33 30.36
C GLY A 427 11.93 4.73 30.77
N ALA A 428 11.62 4.61 32.06
CA ALA A 428 10.30 4.92 32.61
C ALA A 428 9.89 6.39 32.39
N ASP A 429 10.87 7.30 32.35
CA ASP A 429 10.66 8.74 32.19
C ASP A 429 10.70 9.21 30.72
N ALA A 430 10.73 8.29 29.75
CA ALA A 430 10.77 8.66 28.33
C ALA A 430 9.42 9.24 27.87
N GLU A 431 9.38 10.55 27.60
CA GLU A 431 8.22 11.24 27.01
C GLU A 431 8.12 11.01 25.49
N LEU A 432 7.98 9.75 25.08
CA LEU A 432 7.84 9.36 23.68
C LEU A 432 6.52 8.65 23.43
N ASP A 433 6.03 8.81 22.20
CA ASP A 433 4.87 8.08 21.70
C ASP A 433 5.10 6.56 21.84
N ALA A 434 4.18 5.89 22.54
CA ALA A 434 4.28 4.47 22.86
C ALA A 434 4.32 3.58 21.61
N ASP A 435 3.64 3.98 20.53
CA ASP A 435 3.62 3.23 19.28
C ASP A 435 4.97 3.34 18.56
N VAL A 436 5.61 4.51 18.61
CA VAL A 436 6.97 4.70 18.08
C VAL A 436 7.98 3.85 18.84
N VAL A 437 7.91 3.87 20.18
CA VAL A 437 8.79 3.08 21.04
C VAL A 437 8.60 1.58 20.80
N SER A 438 7.35 1.13 20.78
CA SER A 438 6.98 -0.25 20.49
C SER A 438 7.45 -0.70 19.11
N SER A 439 7.26 0.14 18.08
CA SER A 439 7.74 -0.12 16.72
C SER A 439 9.26 -0.24 16.66
N MET A 440 9.99 0.64 17.36
CA MET A 440 11.45 0.58 17.41
C MET A 440 11.94 -0.69 18.13
N ARG A 441 11.33 -1.08 19.26
CA ARG A 441 11.66 -2.35 19.94
C ARG A 441 11.47 -3.56 19.02
N GLY A 442 10.36 -3.59 18.28
CA GLY A 442 10.12 -4.63 17.26
C GLY A 442 11.20 -4.67 16.17
N ASN A 443 11.63 -3.51 15.68
CA ASN A 443 12.72 -3.41 14.69
C ASN A 443 14.10 -3.75 15.29
N ALA A 444 14.37 -3.38 16.54
CA ALA A 444 15.61 -3.73 17.22
C ALA A 444 15.71 -5.26 17.39
N ARG A 445 14.62 -5.91 17.83
CA ARG A 445 14.53 -7.37 17.89
C ARG A 445 14.78 -8.01 16.52
N LEU A 446 14.09 -7.53 15.48
CA LEU A 446 14.31 -8.02 14.10
C LEU A 446 15.79 -7.92 13.70
N LEU A 447 16.46 -6.81 14.02
CA LEU A 447 17.87 -6.61 13.70
C LEU A 447 18.78 -7.56 14.48
N VAL A 448 18.53 -7.75 15.78
CA VAL A 448 19.29 -8.66 16.65
C VAL A 448 19.16 -10.10 16.15
N ASP A 449 17.93 -10.58 15.94
CA ASP A 449 17.65 -11.93 15.44
C ASP A 449 18.31 -12.13 14.06
N TYR A 450 18.20 -11.13 13.18
CA TYR A 450 18.84 -11.18 11.87
C TYR A 450 20.37 -11.26 11.97
N LEU A 451 21.02 -10.41 12.76
CA LEU A 451 22.49 -10.41 12.90
C LEU A 451 23.00 -11.69 13.57
N ALA A 452 22.29 -12.21 14.57
CA ALA A 452 22.60 -13.50 15.20
C ALA A 452 22.55 -14.63 14.16
N SER A 453 21.52 -14.66 13.31
CA SER A 453 21.43 -15.61 12.18
C SER A 453 22.57 -15.48 11.15
N LYS A 454 23.29 -14.34 11.16
CA LYS A 454 24.48 -14.06 10.34
C LYS A 454 25.80 -14.27 11.07
N GLY A 455 25.77 -14.96 12.21
CA GLY A 455 26.95 -15.33 12.98
C GLY A 455 27.56 -14.18 13.78
N VAL A 456 26.79 -13.12 14.06
CA VAL A 456 27.21 -12.09 15.03
C VAL A 456 27.03 -12.66 16.43
N ASN A 457 28.13 -12.77 17.17
CA ASN A 457 28.11 -13.12 18.58
C ASN A 457 28.13 -11.84 19.41
N PHE A 458 26.98 -11.50 20.00
CA PHE A 458 26.82 -10.28 20.81
C PHE A 458 27.56 -10.34 22.15
N GLU A 459 27.74 -11.52 22.74
CA GLU A 459 28.51 -11.71 23.99
C GLU A 459 29.99 -11.36 23.82
N ARG A 460 30.51 -11.43 22.58
CA ARG A 460 31.88 -11.01 22.25
C ARG A 460 32.02 -9.51 21.96
N ILE A 461 30.90 -8.81 21.79
CA ILE A 461 30.88 -7.39 21.39
C ILE A 461 30.50 -6.50 22.56
N PHE A 462 29.54 -6.94 23.37
CA PHE A 462 28.93 -6.15 24.44
C PHE A 462 29.32 -6.66 25.82
N LEU A 463 29.43 -5.75 26.79
CA LEU A 463 29.63 -6.09 28.20
C LEU A 463 28.34 -6.65 28.81
N ASN A 464 28.42 -7.31 29.97
CA ASN A 464 27.26 -7.92 30.62
C ASN A 464 26.09 -6.95 30.83
N GLY A 465 26.35 -5.72 31.29
CA GLY A 465 25.29 -4.72 31.47
C GLY A 465 24.61 -4.28 30.17
N ASP A 466 25.35 -4.27 29.05
CA ASP A 466 24.79 -3.98 27.72
C ASP A 466 23.97 -5.16 27.19
N LEU A 467 24.38 -6.40 27.50
CA LEU A 467 23.62 -7.60 27.17
C LEU A 467 22.27 -7.64 27.90
N GLU A 468 22.25 -7.30 29.19
CA GLU A 468 21.00 -7.17 29.96
C GLU A 468 20.06 -6.11 29.36
N ARG A 469 20.61 -4.96 28.99
CA ARG A 469 19.85 -3.90 28.29
C ARG A 469 19.36 -4.34 26.91
N LEU A 470 20.16 -5.11 26.17
CA LEU A 470 19.79 -5.66 24.87
C LEU A 470 18.65 -6.67 25.01
N GLU A 471 18.70 -7.52 26.02
CA GLU A 471 17.60 -8.42 26.36
C GLU A 471 16.33 -7.61 26.69
N ALA A 472 16.41 -6.63 27.58
CA ALA A 472 15.28 -5.76 27.92
C ALA A 472 14.72 -5.00 26.70
N LEU A 473 15.58 -4.52 25.79
CA LEU A 473 15.20 -3.83 24.55
C LEU A 473 14.41 -4.74 23.60
N THR A 474 14.79 -6.01 23.52
CA THR A 474 14.21 -6.98 22.57
C THR A 474 13.01 -7.71 23.14
N VAL A 475 12.81 -7.70 24.47
CA VAL A 475 11.59 -8.13 25.12
C VAL A 475 10.44 -7.18 24.72
N CYS A 476 9.60 -7.66 23.81
CA CYS A 476 8.37 -6.97 23.46
C CYS A 476 7.24 -7.48 24.36
N GLY A 477 6.57 -6.58 25.08
CA GLY A 477 5.29 -6.89 25.70
C GLY A 477 4.22 -7.24 24.66
N ALA A 478 3.10 -7.80 25.09
CA ALA A 478 1.93 -7.98 24.25
C ALA A 478 1.46 -6.59 23.76
N VAL A 479 1.80 -6.24 22.52
CA VAL A 479 1.24 -5.04 21.90
C VAL A 479 -0.20 -5.40 21.56
N ASP A 480 -1.12 -4.67 22.17
CA ASP A 480 -2.55 -4.76 21.92
C ASP A 480 -2.84 -4.19 20.52
N TYR A 481 -2.52 -4.98 19.50
CA TYR A 481 -2.77 -4.66 18.09
C TYR A 481 -4.26 -4.73 17.71
N SER A 482 -5.13 -5.07 18.68
CA SER A 482 -6.58 -5.16 18.52
C SER A 482 -7.24 -3.88 17.99
N LYS A 483 -6.54 -2.74 18.04
CA LYS A 483 -7.08 -1.44 17.60
C LYS A 483 -7.00 -1.19 16.09
N ASP A 484 -6.06 -1.81 15.36
CA ASP A 484 -5.77 -1.42 13.96
C ASP A 484 -5.93 -2.54 12.92
N PHE A 485 -5.91 -3.81 13.34
CA PHE A 485 -6.17 -4.94 12.45
C PHE A 485 -7.61 -5.38 12.64
N ARG A 486 -8.54 -4.76 11.90
CA ARG A 486 -9.86 -5.37 11.75
C ARG A 486 -9.65 -6.71 11.04
N THR A 487 -9.80 -7.81 11.78
CA THR A 487 -9.80 -9.17 11.25
C THR A 487 -10.78 -9.22 10.07
N SER A 488 -10.25 -9.25 8.85
CA SER A 488 -11.08 -9.17 7.67
C SER A 488 -11.97 -10.42 7.57
N ASP A 489 -13.07 -10.37 6.84
CA ASP A 489 -13.90 -11.57 6.61
C ASP A 489 -13.07 -12.72 6.03
N PHE A 490 -12.07 -12.38 5.22
CA PHE A 490 -11.09 -13.34 4.70
C PHE A 490 -10.31 -14.05 5.83
N HIS A 491 -9.87 -13.34 6.87
CA HIS A 491 -9.19 -13.97 8.02
C HIS A 491 -10.12 -14.94 8.75
N ARG A 492 -11.37 -14.51 9.03
CA ARG A 492 -12.39 -15.35 9.67
C ARG A 492 -12.73 -16.59 8.84
N GLN A 493 -12.82 -16.46 7.52
CA GLN A 493 -13.06 -17.58 6.61
C GLN A 493 -11.93 -18.62 6.69
N VAL A 494 -10.68 -18.19 6.59
CA VAL A 494 -9.52 -19.08 6.69
C VAL A 494 -9.46 -19.74 8.07
N GLY A 495 -9.58 -18.96 9.16
CA GLY A 495 -9.59 -19.46 10.54
C GLY A 495 -10.70 -20.49 10.78
N SER A 496 -11.94 -20.20 10.38
CA SER A 496 -13.05 -21.16 10.52
C SER A 496 -12.81 -22.46 9.74
N THR A 497 -12.18 -22.38 8.56
CA THR A 497 -11.91 -23.55 7.72
C THR A 497 -10.82 -24.43 8.35
N LEU A 498 -9.78 -23.81 8.92
CA LEU A 498 -8.74 -24.50 9.68
C LEU A 498 -9.31 -25.21 10.93
N SER A 499 -10.22 -24.56 11.66
CA SER A 499 -10.90 -25.16 12.80
C SER A 499 -11.74 -26.37 12.39
N LEU A 500 -12.44 -26.32 11.24
CA LEU A 500 -13.17 -27.48 10.70
C LEU A 500 -12.25 -28.65 10.31
N LEU A 501 -11.00 -28.38 9.93
CA LEU A 501 -9.98 -29.39 9.68
C LEU A 501 -9.38 -29.97 10.98
N GLY A 502 -9.86 -29.53 12.15
CA GLY A 502 -9.42 -30.02 13.46
C GLY A 502 -8.16 -29.35 13.99
N HIS A 503 -7.73 -28.23 13.40
CA HIS A 503 -6.60 -27.47 13.91
C HIS A 503 -7.04 -26.52 15.04
N ALA A 504 -6.22 -26.43 16.09
CA ALA A 504 -6.33 -25.35 17.07
C ALA A 504 -5.74 -24.07 16.46
N VAL A 505 -6.60 -23.08 16.25
CA VAL A 505 -6.26 -21.80 15.62
C VAL A 505 -5.99 -20.77 16.71
N GLU A 506 -4.80 -20.18 16.68
CA GLU A 506 -4.49 -18.98 17.47
C GLU A 506 -4.35 -17.80 16.50
N GLU A 507 -5.19 -16.78 16.63
CA GLU A 507 -5.19 -15.61 15.72
C GLU A 507 -4.30 -14.49 16.27
N GLU A 508 -3.69 -13.70 15.36
CA GLU A 508 -2.91 -12.49 15.67
C GLU A 508 -1.77 -12.70 16.70
N VAL A 509 -1.15 -13.87 16.66
CA VAL A 509 -0.09 -14.26 17.62
C VAL A 509 1.25 -13.65 17.25
N ARG A 510 1.98 -13.14 18.25
CA ARG A 510 3.35 -12.66 18.06
C ARG A 510 4.37 -13.80 18.12
N ILE A 511 5.18 -13.93 17.06
CA ILE A 511 6.36 -14.79 16.99
C ILE A 511 7.56 -13.91 16.61
N GLY A 512 8.56 -13.83 17.48
CA GLY A 512 9.71 -12.95 17.26
C GLY A 512 9.30 -11.48 17.17
N SER A 513 9.76 -10.80 16.11
CA SER A 513 9.39 -9.42 15.77
C SER A 513 8.08 -9.29 14.97
N HIS A 514 7.37 -10.39 14.70
CA HIS A 514 6.24 -10.41 13.77
C HIS A 514 4.93 -10.81 14.46
N VAL A 515 3.85 -10.12 14.09
CA VAL A 515 2.48 -10.60 14.33
C VAL A 515 2.11 -11.51 13.18
N CYS A 516 1.66 -12.71 13.48
CA CYS A 516 1.26 -13.75 12.54
C CYS A 516 -0.27 -13.81 12.51
N ASP A 517 -0.86 -13.98 11.32
CA ASP A 517 -2.32 -13.91 11.20
C ASP A 517 -2.98 -15.10 11.91
N ILE A 518 -2.48 -16.31 11.64
CA ILE A 518 -2.92 -17.55 12.30
C ILE A 518 -1.71 -18.42 12.64
N VAL A 519 -1.67 -18.98 13.84
CA VAL A 519 -0.64 -19.92 14.29
C VAL A 519 -1.27 -21.26 14.66
N LEU A 520 -0.75 -22.33 14.06
CA LEU A 520 -1.09 -23.71 14.35
C LEU A 520 0.05 -24.30 15.19
N ARG A 521 0.06 -23.98 16.50
CA ARG A 521 1.20 -24.23 17.39
C ARG A 521 1.65 -25.70 17.42
N LYS A 522 0.70 -26.64 17.48
CA LYS A 522 1.00 -28.09 17.47
C LYS A 522 1.69 -28.56 16.18
N ALA A 523 1.42 -27.89 15.06
CA ALA A 523 1.97 -28.22 13.76
C ALA A 523 3.22 -27.39 13.41
N GLY A 524 3.69 -26.51 14.31
CA GLY A 524 4.79 -25.58 14.02
C GLY A 524 4.55 -24.76 12.74
N THR A 525 3.30 -24.40 12.45
CA THR A 525 2.91 -23.77 11.18
C THR A 525 2.29 -22.42 11.43
N VAL A 526 2.71 -21.42 10.65
CA VAL A 526 2.08 -20.09 10.56
C VAL A 526 1.32 -20.02 9.25
N VAL A 527 0.06 -19.59 9.31
CA VAL A 527 -0.77 -19.32 8.14
C VAL A 527 -0.91 -17.82 7.97
N GLU A 528 -0.40 -17.30 6.86
CA GLU A 528 -0.43 -15.88 6.47
C GLU A 528 -1.54 -15.64 5.44
N ILE A 529 -2.41 -14.67 5.71
CA ILE A 529 -3.58 -14.34 4.90
C ILE A 529 -3.23 -13.11 4.07
N ASP A 530 -2.76 -13.36 2.85
CA ASP A 530 -2.13 -12.32 2.05
C ASP A 530 -3.14 -11.52 1.21
N GLY A 531 -3.42 -10.30 1.64
CA GLY A 531 -4.12 -9.30 0.84
C GLY A 531 -3.26 -8.73 -0.31
N PRO A 532 -3.83 -7.87 -1.17
CA PRO A 532 -3.12 -7.28 -2.31
C PRO A 532 -1.79 -6.59 -1.96
N TYR A 533 -1.69 -5.98 -0.77
CA TYR A 533 -0.49 -5.28 -0.30
C TYR A 533 0.72 -6.18 -0.02
N HIS A 534 0.54 -7.50 0.04
CA HIS A 534 1.60 -8.48 0.28
C HIS A 534 2.38 -8.82 -0.98
N PHE A 535 1.94 -8.37 -2.15
CA PHE A 535 2.56 -8.64 -3.44
C PHE A 535 3.23 -7.39 -4.02
N ASN A 536 4.47 -7.51 -4.50
CA ASN A 536 5.05 -6.55 -5.42
C ASN A 536 4.18 -6.58 -6.68
N THR A 537 3.44 -5.49 -6.87
CA THR A 537 2.72 -5.17 -8.09
C THR A 537 1.79 -6.28 -8.55
N ALA A 538 0.57 -6.26 -8.01
CA ALA A 538 -0.55 -6.26 -8.92
C ALA A 538 -0.31 -5.11 -9.91
N LEU A 539 -0.04 -5.44 -11.16
CA LEU A 539 -0.66 -4.69 -12.23
C LEU A 539 -1.27 -5.75 -13.11
N ASN A 540 -2.60 -5.70 -13.21
CA ASN A 540 -3.27 -6.29 -14.33
C ASN A 540 -2.62 -5.83 -15.64
N GLU A 541 -2.78 -6.64 -16.68
CA GLU A 541 -2.40 -6.34 -18.05
C GLU A 541 -2.75 -4.89 -18.44
N ARG A 542 -3.94 -4.43 -18.06
CA ARG A 542 -4.48 -3.09 -18.31
C ARG A 542 -3.59 -1.95 -17.81
N THR A 543 -3.04 -2.02 -16.61
CA THR A 543 -2.21 -0.90 -16.12
C THR A 543 -0.87 -0.84 -16.85
N ASN A 544 -0.36 -1.98 -17.30
CA ASN A 544 0.85 -2.01 -18.12
C ASN A 544 0.62 -1.52 -19.53
N GLU A 545 -0.51 -1.86 -20.15
CA GLU A 545 -0.97 -1.24 -21.40
C GLU A 545 -1.02 0.28 -21.26
N LEU A 546 -1.64 0.79 -20.18
CA LEU A 546 -1.73 2.23 -19.91
C LEU A 546 -0.37 2.92 -19.71
N LEU A 547 0.65 2.15 -19.32
CA LEU A 547 2.04 2.58 -19.15
C LEU A 547 2.92 2.29 -20.38
N ASN A 548 2.37 1.72 -21.44
CA ASN A 548 3.05 1.24 -22.64
C ASN A 548 4.18 0.25 -22.32
N ARG A 549 3.90 -0.75 -21.47
CA ARG A 549 4.84 -1.82 -21.11
C ARG A 549 4.37 -3.12 -21.73
N ASN A 550 5.10 -3.60 -22.74
CA ASN A 550 4.87 -4.91 -23.34
C ASN A 550 5.48 -5.97 -22.42
N GLY A 551 4.67 -6.63 -21.60
CA GLY A 551 5.11 -7.74 -20.77
C GLY A 551 3.99 -8.74 -20.61
N CYS A 552 4.22 -10.00 -20.97
CA CYS A 552 3.27 -11.09 -20.81
C CYS A 552 3.46 -11.85 -19.48
N ASP A 553 4.45 -11.46 -18.68
CA ASP A 553 4.96 -12.25 -17.55
C ASP A 553 4.78 -11.48 -16.22
N TYR A 554 3.52 -11.18 -15.87
CA TYR A 554 3.17 -10.59 -14.58
C TYR A 554 3.10 -11.68 -13.51
N ARG A 555 4.25 -12.04 -12.95
CA ARG A 555 4.28 -12.89 -11.77
C ARG A 555 4.06 -12.04 -10.53
N LEU A 556 2.92 -12.24 -9.86
CA LEU A 556 2.72 -11.74 -8.49
C LEU A 556 3.84 -12.33 -7.62
N THR A 557 4.73 -11.47 -7.14
CA THR A 557 5.82 -11.88 -6.25
C THR A 557 5.62 -11.23 -4.89
N TYR A 558 5.94 -11.92 -3.80
CA TYR A 558 5.83 -11.35 -2.47
C TYR A 558 6.69 -10.10 -2.28
N THR A 559 6.17 -9.13 -1.51
CA THR A 559 6.92 -7.93 -1.14
C THR A 559 8.17 -8.27 -0.36
N HIS A 560 9.10 -7.32 -0.28
CA HIS A 560 10.28 -7.49 0.56
C HIS A 560 9.91 -7.84 2.01
N ASN A 561 8.89 -7.17 2.58
CA ASN A 561 8.44 -7.39 3.95
C ASN A 561 7.88 -8.81 4.14
N SER A 562 7.03 -9.28 3.23
CA SER A 562 6.47 -10.63 3.29
C SER A 562 7.57 -11.71 3.23
N ASN A 563 8.55 -11.54 2.34
CA ASN A 563 9.70 -12.47 2.26
C ASN A 563 10.56 -12.44 3.53
N VAL A 564 10.79 -11.26 4.13
CA VAL A 564 11.55 -11.15 5.39
C VAL A 564 10.80 -11.83 6.52
N LYS A 565 9.49 -11.59 6.65
CA LYS A 565 8.65 -12.26 7.66
C LYS A 565 8.72 -13.78 7.50
N GLN A 566 8.54 -14.29 6.28
CA GLN A 566 8.67 -15.73 5.99
C GLN A 566 10.03 -16.28 6.40
N PHE A 567 11.11 -15.58 6.04
CA PHE A 567 12.48 -15.98 6.38
C PHE A 567 12.71 -16.02 7.90
N MET A 568 12.31 -14.97 8.62
CA MET A 568 12.51 -14.89 10.07
C MET A 568 11.68 -15.92 10.83
N LEU A 569 10.43 -16.17 10.41
CA LEU A 569 9.61 -17.24 10.99
C LEU A 569 10.21 -18.63 10.72
N GLY A 570 10.77 -18.84 9.52
CA GLY A 570 11.52 -20.05 9.19
C GLY A 570 12.74 -20.26 10.10
N LEU A 571 13.49 -19.20 10.41
CA LEU A 571 14.58 -19.26 11.40
C LEU A 571 14.09 -19.61 12.81
N ALA A 572 12.88 -19.19 13.16
CA ALA A 572 12.22 -19.57 14.42
C ALA A 572 11.63 -20.99 14.42
N GLY A 573 11.84 -21.77 13.35
CA GLY A 573 11.40 -23.16 13.23
C GLY A 573 9.96 -23.33 12.74
N TYR A 574 9.32 -22.28 12.22
CA TYR A 574 7.96 -22.36 11.70
C TYR A 574 7.92 -22.59 10.19
N ARG A 575 7.06 -23.49 9.73
CA ARG A 575 6.62 -23.55 8.33
C ARG A 575 5.64 -22.41 8.10
N VAL A 576 5.86 -21.58 7.07
CA VAL A 576 4.93 -20.51 6.72
C VAL A 576 4.13 -20.92 5.49
N VAL A 577 2.80 -20.96 5.64
CA VAL A 577 1.85 -21.26 4.58
C VAL A 577 1.11 -19.98 4.23
N HIS A 578 1.20 -19.59 2.96
CA HIS A 578 0.57 -18.39 2.46
C HIS A 578 -0.78 -18.70 1.81
N VAL A 579 -1.81 -17.94 2.19
CA VAL A 579 -3.17 -18.01 1.63
C VAL A 579 -3.45 -16.69 0.89
N PRO A 580 -3.07 -16.60 -0.40
CA PRO A 580 -3.31 -15.42 -1.21
C PRO A 580 -4.80 -15.19 -1.51
N PHE A 581 -5.25 -13.94 -1.39
CA PHE A 581 -6.65 -13.56 -1.63
C PHE A 581 -7.18 -14.00 -3.01
N PHE A 582 -6.35 -13.98 -4.05
CA PHE A 582 -6.74 -14.31 -5.42
C PHE A 582 -6.78 -15.81 -5.73
N ARG A 583 -6.33 -16.68 -4.81
CA ARG A 583 -6.46 -18.14 -4.93
C ARG A 583 -7.47 -18.74 -3.97
N TRP A 584 -8.08 -17.92 -3.11
CA TRP A 584 -9.04 -18.39 -2.14
C TRP A 584 -10.37 -18.74 -2.84
N PRO A 585 -10.80 -20.02 -2.81
CA PRO A 585 -12.02 -20.42 -3.50
C PRO A 585 -13.27 -19.95 -2.75
N SER A 586 -14.37 -19.79 -3.48
CA SER A 586 -15.65 -19.39 -2.91
C SER A 586 -16.42 -20.56 -2.29
N GLY A 587 -16.25 -21.78 -2.80
CA GLY A 587 -16.93 -22.98 -2.31
C GLY A 587 -16.31 -23.55 -1.04
N ARG A 588 -17.13 -23.92 -0.05
CA ARG A 588 -16.64 -24.42 1.25
C ARG A 588 -15.82 -25.70 1.14
N GLU A 589 -16.22 -26.63 0.28
CA GLU A 589 -15.48 -27.87 0.04
C GLU A 589 -14.13 -27.61 -0.64
N GLU A 590 -14.12 -26.70 -1.61
CA GLU A 590 -12.88 -26.25 -2.29
C GLU A 590 -11.93 -25.56 -1.31
N GLN A 591 -12.45 -24.78 -0.36
CA GLN A 591 -11.65 -24.15 0.71
C GLN A 591 -10.99 -25.18 1.62
N LEU A 592 -11.75 -26.21 2.03
CA LEU A 592 -11.22 -27.32 2.84
C LEU A 592 -10.10 -28.05 2.09
N GLU A 593 -10.33 -28.37 0.82
CA GLU A 593 -9.34 -29.06 -0.01
C GLU A 593 -8.11 -28.19 -0.29
N TYR A 594 -8.29 -26.90 -0.53
CA TYR A 594 -7.20 -25.93 -0.69
C TYR A 594 -6.29 -25.93 0.54
N LEU A 595 -6.85 -25.80 1.74
CA LEU A 595 -6.07 -25.77 2.97
C LEU A 595 -5.41 -27.12 3.29
N ARG A 596 -6.07 -28.25 3.03
CA ARG A 596 -5.43 -29.58 3.16
C ARG A 596 -4.17 -29.66 2.31
N ARG A 597 -4.25 -29.26 1.03
CA ARG A 597 -3.10 -29.25 0.12
C ARG A 597 -2.01 -28.27 0.55
N ALA A 598 -2.39 -27.10 1.06
CA ALA A 598 -1.43 -26.08 1.49
C ALA A 598 -0.67 -26.48 2.77
N LEU A 599 -1.31 -27.25 3.66
CA LEU A 599 -0.76 -27.71 4.93
C LEU A 599 -0.03 -29.06 4.85
N SER A 600 -0.34 -29.89 3.85
CA SER A 600 0.44 -31.10 3.49
C SER A 600 1.85 -30.69 3.11
#